data_AF-A0A2H6ADN4-F1
#
_entry.id   AF-A0A2H6ADN4-F1
#
_cell.length_a   1.000
_cell.length_b   1.000
_cell.length_c   1.000
_cell.angle_alpha   90.00
_cell.angle_beta   90.00
_cell.angle_gamma   90.00
#
_symmetry.space_group_name_H-M   'P 1'
#
loop_
_entity.id
_entity.type
_entity.pdbx_description
1 polymer ?
#
loop_
_entity_poly.entity_id
_entity_poly.type
_entity_poly.pdbx_seq_one_letter_code
_entity_poly.pdbx_strand_id
1 'polypeptide(L)'
;MSSGSETTGNLLQSGSLVMDVALMQKSFEEVMQHMRALAEHMRQHAAAVVQEGAFRKARRILKLCERIDGLTKEIVRLQRQWNGLTTKRRRLASGEGESERLEAGLQTPGKVFHEAIFETLFELGGSAPTRQVLELLEAKMAGRLNEYDRQPIPSNPKVPRWRSRVGLFRAQLVKKGLLAADSSRGIWQLTESGRRYIEQKRSTPETSVADASPADSPPANPSPP
;
A
#
# COMPACT_ATOMS: atom_id res chain seq x y z
N MET A 1 18.78 -9.79 60.57
CA MET A 1 17.35 -9.38 60.57
C MET A 1 17.12 -8.70 59.24
N SER A 2 16.81 -9.47 58.20
CA SER A 2 15.46 -9.86 57.76
C SER A 2 14.72 -8.77 56.99
N SER A 3 14.15 -9.24 55.87
CA SER A 3 13.06 -8.70 55.06
C SER A 3 13.47 -7.60 54.06
N GLY A 4 13.27 -7.74 52.76
CA GLY A 4 12.60 -8.80 51.99
C GLY A 4 12.15 -8.25 50.63
N SER A 5 12.03 -9.17 49.66
CA SER A 5 11.22 -9.15 48.44
C SER A 5 11.38 -7.97 47.48
N GLU A 6 12.01 -8.18 46.32
CA GLU A 6 11.32 -8.65 45.10
C GLU A 6 10.21 -7.71 44.63
N THR A 7 10.51 -6.92 43.61
CA THR A 7 9.56 -6.67 42.52
C THR A 7 10.36 -6.61 41.23
N THR A 8 10.63 -7.80 40.71
CA THR A 8 10.87 -8.04 39.29
C THR A 8 9.60 -7.66 38.53
N GLY A 9 9.74 -6.95 37.42
CA GLY A 9 8.54 -6.53 36.69
C GLY A 9 8.76 -5.63 35.49
N ASN A 10 9.47 -6.16 34.49
CA ASN A 10 9.08 -5.96 33.10
C ASN A 10 9.27 -4.55 32.49
N LEU A 11 10.50 -4.18 32.14
CA LEU A 11 10.73 -3.04 31.23
C LEU A 11 11.90 -3.21 30.25
N LEU A 12 12.26 -4.45 29.89
CA LEU A 12 13.41 -4.71 29.00
C LEU A 12 13.11 -5.69 27.85
N GLN A 13 11.90 -5.70 27.28
CA GLN A 13 11.62 -6.58 26.15
C GLN A 13 10.77 -6.01 25.00
N SER A 14 10.83 -4.70 24.77
CA SER A 14 10.20 -4.09 23.58
C SER A 14 11.21 -3.54 22.56
N GLY A 15 12.48 -3.40 22.93
CA GLY A 15 13.56 -2.89 22.05
C GLY A 15 14.33 -3.96 21.27
N SER A 16 14.32 -5.22 21.73
CA SER A 16 15.14 -6.30 21.13
C SER A 16 14.53 -6.89 19.85
N LEU A 17 13.21 -6.83 19.66
CA LEU A 17 12.54 -7.56 18.58
C LEU A 17 12.62 -6.87 17.20
N VAL A 18 12.82 -5.54 17.18
CA VAL A 18 12.87 -4.75 15.93
C VAL A 18 14.25 -4.83 15.27
N MET A 19 15.32 -5.00 16.07
CA MET A 19 16.68 -5.21 15.54
C MET A 19 16.86 -6.54 14.80
N ASP A 20 16.10 -7.59 15.14
CA ASP A 20 16.24 -8.91 14.53
C ASP A 20 15.76 -9.00 13.07
N VAL A 21 14.76 -8.22 12.67
CA VAL A 21 14.21 -8.31 11.30
C VAL A 21 15.14 -7.67 10.28
N ALA A 22 15.70 -6.51 10.61
CA ALA A 22 16.68 -5.83 9.75
C ALA A 22 17.98 -6.63 9.64
N LEU A 23 18.44 -7.24 10.74
CA LEU A 23 19.59 -8.13 10.75
C LEU A 23 19.36 -9.36 9.88
N MET A 24 18.23 -10.04 10.04
CA MET A 24 17.90 -11.21 9.22
C MET A 24 17.75 -10.86 7.73
N GLN A 25 17.17 -9.70 7.41
CA GLN A 25 17.07 -9.22 6.04
C GLN A 25 18.45 -8.97 5.42
N LYS A 26 19.38 -8.40 6.19
CA LYS A 26 20.77 -8.21 5.78
C LYS A 26 21.47 -9.55 5.56
N SER A 27 21.30 -10.52 6.45
CA SER A 27 21.88 -11.86 6.28
C SER A 27 21.35 -12.59 5.04
N PHE A 28 20.05 -12.47 4.72
CA PHE A 28 19.51 -13.00 3.47
C PHE A 28 20.14 -12.34 2.23
N GLU A 29 20.37 -11.03 2.27
CA GLU A 29 21.02 -10.30 1.18
C GLU A 29 22.49 -10.70 1.01
N GLU A 30 23.24 -10.82 2.10
CA GLU A 30 24.63 -11.29 2.12
C GLU A 30 24.75 -12.70 1.53
N VAL A 31 23.90 -13.65 1.96
CA VAL A 31 23.91 -15.02 1.42
C VAL A 31 23.61 -15.02 -0.08
N MET A 32 22.60 -14.25 -0.53
CA MET A 32 22.28 -14.15 -1.95
C MET A 32 23.41 -13.53 -2.77
N GLN A 33 24.11 -12.53 -2.22
CA GLN A 33 25.26 -11.91 -2.89
C GLN A 33 26.39 -12.92 -3.10
N HIS A 34 26.74 -13.70 -2.06
CA HIS A 34 27.76 -14.74 -2.16
C HIS A 34 27.37 -15.83 -3.16
N MET A 35 26.12 -16.28 -3.17
CA MET A 35 25.66 -17.29 -4.12
C MET A 35 25.66 -16.81 -5.56
N ARG A 36 25.30 -15.54 -5.81
CA ARG A 36 25.39 -14.93 -7.14
C ARG A 36 26.84 -14.84 -7.62
N ALA A 37 27.77 -14.43 -6.76
CA ALA A 37 29.19 -14.38 -7.07
C ALA A 37 29.75 -15.78 -7.40
N LEU A 38 29.36 -16.80 -6.63
CA LEU A 38 29.73 -18.18 -6.90
C LEU A 38 29.18 -18.69 -8.25
N ALA A 39 27.91 -18.40 -8.56
CA ALA A 39 27.29 -18.79 -9.83
C ALA A 39 28.00 -18.12 -11.02
N GLU A 40 28.39 -16.86 -10.89
CA GLU A 40 29.12 -16.12 -11.91
C GLU A 40 30.51 -16.73 -12.15
N HIS A 41 31.27 -16.98 -11.08
CA HIS A 41 32.58 -17.63 -11.18
C HIS A 41 32.49 -19.00 -11.87
N MET A 42 31.48 -19.82 -11.51
CA MET A 42 31.26 -21.12 -12.15
C MET A 42 30.86 -21.00 -13.62
N ARG A 43 30.09 -19.98 -14.00
CA ARG A 43 29.73 -19.71 -15.40
C ARG A 43 30.95 -19.30 -16.23
N GLN A 44 31.84 -18.47 -15.68
CA GLN A 44 33.09 -18.10 -16.34
C GLN A 44 34.01 -19.32 -16.52
N HIS A 45 34.13 -20.18 -15.51
CA HIS A 45 34.88 -21.42 -15.60
C HIS A 45 34.27 -22.40 -16.64
N ALA A 46 32.94 -22.50 -16.71
CA ALA A 46 32.27 -23.28 -17.75
C ALA A 46 32.59 -22.75 -19.15
N ALA A 47 32.60 -21.43 -19.34
CA ALA A 47 32.91 -20.80 -20.62
C ALA A 47 34.35 -21.10 -21.07
N ALA A 48 35.34 -21.01 -20.15
CA ALA A 48 36.74 -21.35 -20.45
C ALA A 48 36.89 -22.82 -20.90
N VAL A 49 36.25 -23.74 -20.17
CA VAL A 49 36.30 -25.19 -20.48
C VAL A 49 35.60 -25.54 -21.80
N VAL A 50 34.62 -24.75 -22.23
CA VAL A 50 33.99 -24.89 -23.56
C VAL A 50 34.96 -24.48 -24.67
N GLN A 51 35.69 -23.38 -24.49
CA GLN A 51 36.68 -22.90 -25.48
C GLN A 51 37.82 -23.91 -25.68
N GLU A 52 38.18 -24.65 -24.63
CA GLU A 52 39.15 -25.75 -24.68
C GLU A 52 38.61 -27.03 -25.36
N GLY A 53 37.36 -27.04 -25.83
CA GLY A 53 36.71 -28.21 -26.46
C GLY A 53 36.31 -29.32 -25.48
N ALA A 54 36.46 -29.11 -24.16
CA ALA A 54 36.18 -30.12 -23.14
C ALA A 54 34.68 -30.14 -22.74
N PHE A 55 33.79 -30.35 -23.70
CA PHE A 55 32.32 -30.24 -23.53
C PHE A 55 31.74 -31.12 -22.41
N ARG A 56 32.31 -32.30 -22.14
CA ARG A 56 31.87 -33.17 -21.03
C ARG A 56 32.14 -32.53 -19.66
N LYS A 57 33.27 -31.84 -19.50
CA LYS A 57 33.59 -31.11 -18.26
C LYS A 57 32.69 -29.88 -18.13
N ALA A 58 32.49 -29.13 -19.20
CA ALA A 58 31.59 -27.98 -19.24
C ALA A 58 30.15 -28.34 -18.81
N ARG A 59 29.59 -29.44 -19.33
CA ARG A 59 28.25 -29.91 -18.93
C ARG A 59 28.12 -30.20 -17.44
N ARG A 60 29.18 -30.68 -16.77
CA ARG A 60 29.16 -30.92 -15.32
C ARG A 60 29.13 -29.61 -14.54
N ILE A 61 29.88 -28.60 -14.99
CA ILE A 61 29.90 -27.27 -14.37
C ILE A 61 28.54 -26.58 -14.56
N LEU A 62 27.95 -26.65 -15.76
CA LEU A 62 26.63 -26.08 -16.02
C LEU A 62 25.54 -26.71 -15.13
N LYS A 63 25.54 -28.04 -14.94
CA LYS A 63 24.64 -28.71 -13.97
C LYS A 63 24.82 -28.19 -12.55
N LEU A 64 26.04 -27.81 -12.16
CA LEU A 64 26.30 -27.22 -10.85
C LEU A 64 25.72 -25.80 -10.77
N CYS A 65 25.86 -24.99 -11.82
CA CYS A 65 25.22 -23.68 -11.92
C CYS A 65 23.69 -23.79 -11.77
N GLU A 66 23.05 -24.75 -12.46
CA GLU A 66 21.61 -24.99 -12.35
C GLU A 66 21.17 -25.30 -10.92
N ARG A 67 21.97 -26.09 -10.17
CA ARG A 67 21.71 -26.38 -8.75
C ARG A 67 21.83 -25.13 -7.89
N ILE A 68 22.83 -24.29 -8.12
CA ILE A 68 23.03 -23.01 -7.40
C ILE A 68 21.86 -22.06 -7.67
N ASP A 69 21.39 -21.98 -8.92
CA ASP A 69 20.22 -21.19 -9.29
C ASP A 69 18.94 -21.71 -8.60
N GLY A 70 18.78 -23.03 -8.50
CA GLY A 70 17.69 -23.67 -7.77
C GLY A 70 17.68 -23.25 -6.30
N LEU A 71 18.81 -23.39 -5.60
CA LEU A 71 18.95 -22.98 -4.20
C LEU A 71 18.71 -21.47 -4.02
N THR A 72 19.16 -20.64 -4.96
CA THR A 72 18.91 -19.19 -4.93
C THR A 72 17.41 -18.89 -4.98
N LYS A 73 16.64 -19.61 -5.81
CA LYS A 73 15.17 -19.47 -5.87
C LYS A 73 14.50 -19.89 -4.56
N GLU A 74 14.99 -20.94 -3.92
CA GLU A 74 14.49 -21.39 -2.61
C GLU A 74 14.72 -20.34 -1.53
N ILE A 75 15.93 -19.75 -1.48
CA ILE A 75 16.24 -18.69 -0.52
C ILE A 75 15.38 -17.44 -0.76
N VAL A 76 15.14 -17.05 -2.01
CA VAL A 76 14.22 -15.95 -2.33
C VAL A 76 12.80 -16.26 -1.87
N ARG A 77 12.34 -17.50 -2.03
CA ARG A 77 11.02 -17.94 -1.52
C ARG A 77 10.96 -17.83 -0.01
N LEU A 78 11.98 -18.32 0.69
CA LEU A 78 12.09 -18.24 2.15
C LEU A 78 12.11 -16.79 2.63
N GLN A 79 12.86 -15.91 1.97
CA GLN A 79 12.90 -14.48 2.26
C GLN A 79 11.52 -13.84 2.12
N ARG A 80 10.76 -14.16 1.06
CA ARG A 80 9.38 -13.67 0.89
C ARG A 80 8.45 -14.16 2.00
N GLN A 81 8.55 -15.43 2.37
CA GLN A 81 7.75 -16.01 3.46
C GLN A 81 8.09 -15.33 4.79
N TRP A 82 9.37 -15.16 5.08
CA TRP A 82 9.85 -14.43 6.25
C TRP A 82 9.34 -12.98 6.28
N ASN A 83 9.39 -12.27 5.16
CA ASN A 83 8.86 -10.92 5.04
C ASN A 83 7.34 -10.87 5.26
N GLY A 84 6.61 -11.88 4.80
CA GLY A 84 5.18 -12.03 5.09
C GLY A 84 4.91 -12.23 6.58
N LEU A 85 5.68 -13.10 7.25
CA LEU A 85 5.56 -13.37 8.68
C LEU A 85 5.93 -12.16 9.53
N THR A 86 7.00 -11.44 9.20
CA THR A 86 7.41 -10.23 9.91
C THR A 86 6.44 -9.07 9.69
N THR A 87 5.84 -8.97 8.49
CA THR A 87 4.74 -8.02 8.23
C THR A 87 3.51 -8.38 9.05
N LYS A 88 3.12 -9.65 9.12
CA LYS A 88 2.00 -10.12 9.95
C LYS A 88 2.28 -9.89 11.44
N ARG A 89 3.50 -10.19 11.92
CA ARG A 89 3.95 -9.92 13.29
C ARG A 89 3.89 -8.43 13.61
N ARG A 90 4.35 -7.57 12.69
CA ARG A 90 4.24 -6.12 12.82
C ARG A 90 2.78 -5.71 12.96
N ARG A 91 1.88 -6.19 12.10
CA ARG A 91 0.45 -5.88 12.21
C ARG A 91 -0.17 -6.32 13.53
N LEU A 92 0.18 -7.52 14.01
CA LEU A 92 -0.29 -8.03 15.30
C LEU A 92 0.25 -7.20 16.47
N ALA A 93 1.53 -6.81 16.44
CA ALA A 93 2.16 -5.97 17.47
C ALA A 93 1.70 -4.50 17.43
N SER A 94 1.26 -4.02 16.25
CA SER A 94 0.78 -2.64 16.04
C SER A 94 -0.73 -2.50 16.28
N GLY A 95 -1.44 -3.59 16.60
CA GLY A 95 -2.91 -3.60 16.64
C GLY A 95 -3.58 -3.45 15.26
N GLU A 96 -2.82 -3.40 14.16
CA GLU A 96 -3.33 -3.24 12.79
C GLU A 96 -4.02 -4.51 12.23
N GLY A 97 -4.05 -5.59 13.01
CA GLY A 97 -4.67 -6.89 12.64
C GLY A 97 -6.11 -7.05 13.12
N GLU A 98 -6.45 -6.44 14.25
CA GLU A 98 -7.83 -6.15 14.65
C GLU A 98 -7.98 -4.65 14.46
N SER A 99 -8.29 -4.23 13.23
CA SER A 99 -9.15 -3.06 13.16
C SER A 99 -10.47 -3.50 13.81
N GLU A 100 -10.56 -3.37 15.15
CA GLU A 100 -11.67 -2.62 15.72
C GLU A 100 -11.96 -1.55 14.69
N ARG A 101 -13.17 -1.61 14.12
CA ARG A 101 -13.65 -0.57 13.23
C ARG A 101 -13.43 0.73 13.99
N LEU A 102 -12.34 1.42 13.69
CA LEU A 102 -12.05 2.73 14.26
C LEU A 102 -13.31 3.53 14.02
N GLU A 103 -13.92 4.01 15.11
CA GLU A 103 -15.24 4.61 15.07
C GLU A 103 -15.32 5.57 13.87
N ALA A 104 -16.39 5.39 13.08
CA ALA A 104 -16.58 6.08 11.82
C ALA A 104 -16.45 7.60 12.03
N GLY A 105 -15.27 8.17 11.75
CA GLY A 105 -15.02 9.60 11.97
C GLY A 105 -13.56 10.08 11.91
N LEU A 106 -12.55 9.22 12.12
CA LEU A 106 -11.15 9.65 12.25
C LEU A 106 -10.33 9.71 10.94
N GLN A 107 -10.88 9.28 9.81
CA GLN A 107 -10.18 9.28 8.52
C GLN A 107 -11.14 9.65 7.38
N THR A 108 -10.68 10.48 6.44
CA THR A 108 -11.45 10.75 5.22
C THR A 108 -11.67 9.44 4.43
N PRO A 109 -12.93 9.02 4.19
CA PRO A 109 -13.20 7.75 3.53
C PRO A 109 -12.57 7.67 2.14
N GLY A 110 -12.03 6.50 1.78
CA GLY A 110 -11.40 6.30 0.46
C GLY A 110 -12.34 6.58 -0.73
N LYS A 111 -13.66 6.44 -0.54
CA LYS A 111 -14.67 6.83 -1.55
C LYS A 111 -14.62 8.33 -1.89
N VAL A 112 -14.43 9.19 -0.88
CA VAL A 112 -14.34 10.66 -1.07
C VAL A 112 -13.10 11.02 -1.87
N PHE A 113 -11.97 10.33 -1.63
CA PHE A 113 -10.76 10.51 -2.43
C PHE A 113 -10.94 10.04 -3.87
N HIS A 114 -11.62 8.91 -4.10
CA HIS A 114 -11.88 8.43 -5.47
C HIS A 114 -12.71 9.44 -6.25
N GLU A 115 -13.79 9.95 -5.65
CA GLU A 115 -14.64 10.98 -6.25
C GLU A 115 -13.86 12.26 -6.55
N ALA A 116 -13.08 12.74 -5.58
CA ALA A 116 -12.28 13.95 -5.75
C ALA A 116 -11.21 13.79 -6.86
N ILE A 117 -10.55 12.63 -6.96
CA ILE A 117 -9.60 12.34 -8.05
C ILE A 117 -10.29 12.37 -9.41
N PHE A 118 -11.48 11.76 -9.50
CA PHE A 118 -12.26 11.72 -10.72
C PHE A 118 -12.71 13.11 -11.16
N GLU A 119 -13.30 13.90 -10.26
CA GLU A 119 -13.70 15.27 -10.57
C GLU A 119 -12.50 16.14 -10.99
N THR A 120 -11.38 16.02 -10.28
CA THR A 120 -10.15 16.75 -10.58
C THR A 120 -9.66 16.44 -12.00
N LEU A 121 -9.63 15.16 -12.37
CA LEU A 121 -9.22 14.75 -13.71
C LEU A 121 -10.22 15.18 -14.78
N PHE A 122 -11.51 15.10 -14.50
CA PHE A 122 -12.56 15.52 -15.43
C PHE A 122 -12.48 17.03 -15.72
N GLU A 123 -12.32 17.86 -14.69
CA GLU A 123 -12.15 19.32 -14.82
C GLU A 123 -10.88 19.69 -15.60
N LEU A 124 -9.82 18.88 -15.49
CA LEU A 124 -8.59 19.03 -16.26
C LEU A 124 -8.68 18.43 -17.68
N GLY A 125 -9.87 18.11 -18.20
CA GLY A 125 -10.07 17.58 -19.56
C GLY A 125 -9.86 16.07 -19.71
N GLY A 126 -9.75 15.35 -18.59
CA GLY A 126 -9.59 13.90 -18.50
C GLY A 126 -8.14 13.41 -18.61
N SER A 127 -7.15 14.31 -18.72
CA SER A 127 -5.73 13.98 -18.68
C SER A 127 -4.90 15.15 -18.15
N ALA A 128 -4.07 14.93 -17.14
CA ALA A 128 -3.25 16.00 -16.57
C ALA A 128 -1.96 15.48 -15.90
N PRO A 129 -0.91 16.33 -15.79
CA PRO A 129 0.28 16.03 -15.01
C PRO A 129 -0.06 15.79 -13.53
N THR A 130 0.62 14.81 -12.93
CA THR A 130 0.44 14.38 -11.52
C THR A 130 0.53 15.56 -10.57
N ARG A 131 1.48 16.47 -10.80
CA ARG A 131 1.66 17.65 -9.96
C ARG A 131 0.41 18.54 -9.94
N GLN A 132 -0.14 18.82 -11.12
CA GLN A 132 -1.34 19.63 -11.28
C GLN A 132 -2.57 18.95 -10.65
N VAL A 133 -2.68 17.62 -10.82
CA VAL A 133 -3.75 16.83 -10.18
C VAL A 133 -3.64 16.91 -8.66
N LEU A 134 -2.43 16.76 -8.09
CA LEU A 134 -2.22 16.80 -6.64
C LEU A 134 -2.49 18.19 -6.04
N GLU A 135 -2.09 19.27 -6.73
CA GLU A 135 -2.33 20.65 -6.28
C GLU A 135 -3.84 20.97 -6.27
N LEU A 136 -4.57 20.62 -7.34
CA LEU A 136 -6.02 20.85 -7.42
C LEU A 136 -6.80 19.95 -6.45
N LEU A 137 -6.34 18.70 -6.27
CA LEU A 137 -6.93 17.76 -5.31
C LEU A 137 -6.73 18.22 -3.86
N GLU A 138 -5.56 18.78 -3.53
CA GLU A 138 -5.29 19.37 -2.21
C GLU A 138 -6.24 20.53 -1.91
N ALA A 139 -6.43 21.43 -2.88
CA ALA A 139 -7.36 22.55 -2.75
C ALA A 139 -8.81 22.08 -2.57
N LYS A 140 -9.27 21.13 -3.38
CA LYS A 140 -10.63 20.57 -3.30
C LYS A 140 -10.90 19.82 -2.01
N MET A 141 -9.90 19.08 -1.53
CA MET A 141 -10.05 18.28 -0.32
C MET A 141 -9.66 19.05 0.94
N ALA A 142 -9.15 20.29 0.86
CA ALA A 142 -8.71 21.05 2.03
C ALA A 142 -9.77 21.11 3.14
N GLY A 143 -11.05 21.32 2.80
CA GLY A 143 -12.16 21.33 3.77
C GLY A 143 -12.65 19.95 4.22
N ARG A 144 -12.17 18.87 3.60
CA ARG A 144 -12.55 17.47 3.88
C ARG A 144 -11.42 16.66 4.54
N LEU A 145 -10.16 17.09 4.38
CA LEU A 145 -8.99 16.48 4.99
C LEU A 145 -8.95 16.82 6.48
N ASN A 146 -8.95 15.79 7.31
CA ASN A 146 -8.81 15.95 8.75
C ASN A 146 -7.33 16.12 9.18
N GLU A 147 -7.12 16.37 10.47
CA GLU A 147 -5.79 16.59 11.03
C GLU A 147 -4.86 15.40 10.80
N TYR A 148 -5.37 14.17 10.90
CA TYR A 148 -4.62 12.94 10.66
C TYR A 148 -4.13 12.84 9.20
N ASP A 149 -4.96 13.22 8.23
CA ASP A 149 -4.59 13.20 6.81
C ASP A 149 -3.50 14.22 6.46
N ARG A 150 -3.41 15.30 7.24
CA ARG A 150 -2.42 16.38 7.11
C ARG A 150 -1.11 16.08 7.84
N GLN A 151 -1.09 15.10 8.75
CA GLN A 151 0.13 14.72 9.46
C GLN A 151 1.21 14.18 8.51
N PRO A 152 2.50 14.41 8.83
CA PRO A 152 3.61 13.87 8.07
C PRO A 152 3.71 12.34 8.20
N ILE A 153 4.25 11.69 7.18
CA ILE A 153 4.60 10.27 7.27
C ILE A 153 5.91 10.08 8.06
N PRO A 154 6.01 9.07 8.94
CA PRO A 154 7.22 8.84 9.75
C PRO A 154 8.51 8.65 8.93
N SER A 155 8.39 8.12 7.72
CA SER A 155 9.53 7.88 6.82
C SER A 155 9.99 9.14 6.05
N ASN A 156 9.14 10.15 5.92
CA ASN A 156 9.47 11.41 5.24
C ASN A 156 8.63 12.56 5.82
N PRO A 157 9.21 13.37 6.74
CA PRO A 157 8.50 14.45 7.41
C PRO A 157 7.95 15.55 6.48
N LYS A 158 8.43 15.62 5.24
CA LYS A 158 7.99 16.62 4.25
C LYS A 158 6.75 16.19 3.46
N VAL A 159 6.26 14.97 3.65
CA VAL A 159 5.15 14.41 2.88
C VAL A 159 3.94 14.16 3.78
N PRO A 160 2.81 14.85 3.55
CA PRO A 160 1.56 14.56 4.25
C PRO A 160 1.03 13.16 3.92
N ARG A 161 0.37 12.51 4.88
CA ARG A 161 -0.23 11.18 4.74
C ARG A 161 -1.21 11.09 3.56
N TRP A 162 -2.00 12.13 3.31
CA TRP A 162 -2.96 12.15 2.21
C TRP A 162 -2.27 12.01 0.83
N ARG A 163 -1.09 12.61 0.61
CA ARG A 163 -0.33 12.47 -0.65
C ARG A 163 0.09 11.03 -0.90
N SER A 164 0.52 10.32 0.15
CA SER A 164 0.86 8.89 0.06
C SER A 164 -0.36 8.04 -0.29
N ARG A 165 -1.52 8.35 0.32
CA ARG A 165 -2.79 7.67 0.04
C ARG A 165 -3.28 7.87 -1.39
N VAL A 166 -3.11 9.06 -1.96
CA VAL A 166 -3.47 9.35 -3.35
C VAL A 166 -2.73 8.45 -4.34
N GLY A 167 -1.46 8.12 -4.08
CA GLY A 167 -0.73 7.11 -4.85
C GLY A 167 -1.33 5.70 -4.78
N LEU A 168 -1.78 5.28 -3.59
CA LEU A 168 -2.49 4.01 -3.39
C LEU A 168 -3.85 3.99 -4.10
N PHE A 169 -4.61 5.09 -4.03
CA PHE A 169 -5.90 5.21 -4.69
C PHE A 169 -5.76 5.14 -6.21
N ARG A 170 -4.76 5.82 -6.79
CA ARG A 170 -4.45 5.68 -8.21
C ARG A 170 -4.21 4.22 -8.59
N ALA A 171 -3.38 3.49 -7.83
CA ALA A 171 -3.11 2.08 -8.11
C ALA A 171 -4.39 1.22 -8.09
N GLN A 172 -5.31 1.48 -7.16
CA GLN A 172 -6.62 0.82 -7.11
C GLN A 172 -7.50 1.15 -8.33
N LEU A 173 -7.52 2.42 -8.74
CA LEU A 173 -8.32 2.87 -9.89
C LEU A 173 -7.78 2.35 -11.23
N VAL A 174 -6.45 2.25 -11.36
CA VAL A 174 -5.79 1.58 -12.50
C VAL A 174 -6.15 0.09 -12.53
N LYS A 175 -6.11 -0.61 -11.38
CA LYS A 175 -6.53 -2.01 -11.29
C LYS A 175 -8.00 -2.22 -11.65
N LYS A 176 -8.86 -1.23 -11.39
CA LYS A 176 -10.28 -1.22 -11.78
C LYS A 176 -10.51 -0.81 -13.24
N GLY A 177 -9.45 -0.46 -13.98
CA GLY A 177 -9.54 -0.04 -15.38
C GLY A 177 -10.16 1.33 -15.59
N LEU A 178 -10.23 2.18 -14.55
CA LEU A 178 -10.84 3.53 -14.60
C LEU A 178 -9.80 4.64 -14.90
N LEU A 179 -8.52 4.33 -14.68
CA LEU A 179 -7.37 5.17 -14.97
C LEU A 179 -6.42 4.38 -15.86
N ALA A 180 -5.78 5.04 -16.82
CA ALA A 180 -4.86 4.40 -17.75
C ALA A 180 -3.58 3.93 -17.02
N ALA A 181 -3.20 2.67 -17.22
CA ALA A 181 -1.93 2.12 -16.74
C ALA A 181 -0.73 2.70 -17.53
N ASP A 182 -0.93 2.91 -18.83
CA ASP A 182 0.12 3.17 -19.81
C ASP A 182 0.26 4.65 -20.19
N SER A 183 -0.23 5.54 -19.33
CA SER A 183 -0.07 6.98 -19.53
C SER A 183 1.41 7.37 -19.46
N SER A 184 1.82 8.32 -20.32
CA SER A 184 3.15 8.93 -20.31
C SER A 184 3.59 9.30 -18.89
N ARG A 185 4.86 9.03 -18.55
CA ARG A 185 5.37 9.15 -17.17
C ARG A 185 4.95 10.47 -16.53
N GLY A 186 4.28 10.38 -15.38
CA GLY A 186 3.84 11.54 -14.63
C GLY A 186 2.52 12.15 -15.09
N ILE A 187 1.82 11.58 -16.07
CA ILE A 187 0.48 12.03 -16.50
C ILE A 187 -0.57 11.03 -16.02
N TRP A 188 -1.68 11.53 -15.48
CA TRP A 188 -2.84 10.74 -15.09
C TRP A 188 -3.93 10.95 -16.13
N GLN A 189 -4.51 9.87 -16.63
CA GLN A 189 -5.49 9.91 -17.69
C GLN A 189 -6.67 8.99 -17.38
N LEU A 190 -7.88 9.50 -17.56
CA LEU A 190 -9.11 8.72 -17.48
C LEU A 190 -9.22 7.80 -18.70
N THR A 191 -9.58 6.54 -18.44
CA THR A 191 -10.04 5.64 -19.49
C THR A 191 -11.46 6.01 -19.91
N GLU A 192 -11.91 5.47 -21.04
CA GLU A 192 -13.29 5.60 -21.50
C GLU A 192 -14.31 5.14 -20.44
N SER A 193 -14.02 4.03 -19.76
CA SER A 193 -14.82 3.54 -18.62
C SER A 193 -14.79 4.51 -17.43
N GLY A 194 -13.65 5.17 -17.17
CA GLY A 194 -13.53 6.21 -16.15
C GLY A 194 -14.36 7.46 -16.44
N ARG A 195 -14.42 7.90 -17.71
CA ARG A 195 -15.25 9.04 -18.15
C ARG A 195 -16.74 8.73 -17.97
N ARG A 196 -17.18 7.57 -18.46
CA ARG A 196 -18.57 7.11 -18.30
C ARG A 196 -18.98 6.97 -16.84
N TYR A 197 -18.06 6.51 -15.98
CA TYR A 197 -18.32 6.38 -14.55
C TYR A 197 -18.65 7.73 -13.89
N ILE A 198 -17.93 8.80 -14.23
CA ILE A 198 -18.19 10.15 -13.71
C ILE A 198 -19.49 10.71 -14.27
N GLU A 199 -19.70 10.56 -15.58
CA GLU A 199 -20.89 11.06 -16.25
C GLU A 199 -22.16 10.41 -15.70
N GLN A 200 -22.16 9.09 -15.47
CA GLN A 200 -23.29 8.40 -14.83
C GLN A 200 -23.53 8.89 -13.40
N LYS A 201 -22.46 9.14 -12.64
CA LYS A 201 -22.55 9.70 -11.29
C LYS A 201 -23.11 11.13 -11.26
N ARG A 202 -22.81 11.95 -12.27
CA ARG A 202 -23.35 13.31 -12.41
C ARG A 202 -24.77 13.33 -13.00
N SER A 203 -25.09 12.37 -13.88
CA SER A 203 -26.39 12.23 -14.54
C SER A 203 -27.44 11.51 -13.68
N THR A 204 -27.04 11.02 -12.50
CA THR A 204 -27.97 10.58 -11.46
C THR A 204 -28.02 11.67 -10.39
N PRO A 205 -28.72 12.81 -10.61
CA PRO A 205 -29.16 13.61 -9.49
C PRO A 205 -30.19 12.77 -8.73
N GLU A 206 -30.13 12.83 -7.40
CA GLU A 206 -31.14 12.24 -6.52
C GLU A 206 -32.55 12.48 -7.08
N THR A 207 -33.25 11.39 -7.38
CA THR A 207 -34.69 11.40 -7.52
C THR A 207 -35.28 11.92 -6.22
N SER A 208 -35.72 13.19 -6.23
CA SER A 208 -37.11 13.56 -5.96
C SER A 208 -37.88 12.56 -5.07
N VAL A 209 -37.90 12.78 -3.75
CA VAL A 209 -39.14 12.66 -2.95
C VAL A 209 -39.12 13.67 -1.80
N ALA A 210 -39.46 14.91 -2.12
CA ALA A 210 -40.17 15.80 -1.21
C ALA A 210 -41.27 16.46 -2.04
N ASP A 211 -42.41 15.77 -2.19
CA ASP A 211 -43.72 16.42 -2.07
C ASP A 211 -44.86 15.40 -1.94
N ALA A 212 -45.40 15.31 -0.74
CA ALA A 212 -46.79 14.94 -0.46
C ALA A 212 -47.09 15.38 0.98
N SER A 213 -47.12 16.70 1.20
CA SER A 213 -48.07 17.25 2.13
C SER A 213 -49.11 18.00 1.30
N PRO A 214 -50.39 17.72 1.52
CA PRO A 214 -51.16 18.79 2.10
C PRO A 214 -52.02 18.31 3.27
N ALA A 215 -52.06 19.18 4.28
CA ALA A 215 -53.20 19.42 5.17
C ALA A 215 -53.80 18.21 5.90
N ASP A 216 -53.45 18.04 7.18
CA ASP A 216 -54.45 18.29 8.23
C ASP A 216 -53.79 18.48 9.61
N SER A 217 -54.16 19.56 10.28
CA SER A 217 -53.99 19.76 11.71
C SER A 217 -54.91 20.90 12.11
N PRO A 218 -55.48 20.89 13.33
CA PRO A 218 -56.17 19.81 14.04
C PRO A 218 -57.56 20.35 14.51
N PRO A 219 -58.24 19.70 15.47
CA PRO A 219 -58.40 20.47 16.69
C PRO A 219 -58.18 19.68 17.99
N ALA A 220 -57.41 20.34 18.86
CA ALA A 220 -57.54 20.52 20.30
C ALA A 220 -58.45 19.61 21.15
N ASN A 221 -57.85 19.30 22.32
CA ASN A 221 -58.42 19.26 23.68
C ASN A 221 -59.06 17.96 24.20
N PRO A 222 -59.18 17.78 25.54
CA PRO A 222 -58.25 18.12 26.64
C PRO A 222 -58.04 16.93 27.62
N SER A 223 -56.98 16.96 28.43
CA SER A 223 -56.90 16.18 29.69
C SER A 223 -57.99 16.63 30.66
N PRO A 224 -58.61 15.74 31.46
CA PRO A 224 -58.37 15.72 32.93
C PRO A 224 -58.73 14.36 33.59
N PRO A 225 -58.87 14.25 34.93
CA PRO A 225 -58.27 15.02 36.03
C PRO A 225 -57.15 14.28 36.78
#